data_AF-A0A2S7XH26-F1
#
_entry.id   AF-A0A2S7XH26-F1
#
_cell.length_a   1.000
_cell.length_b   1.000
_cell.length_c   1.000
_cell.angle_alpha   90.00
_cell.angle_beta   90.00
_cell.angle_gamma   90.00
#
_symmetry.space_group_name_H-M   'P 1'
#
loop_
_entity.id
_entity.type
_entity.pdbx_description
1 polymer ?
#
loop_
_entity_poly.entity_id
_entity_poly.type
_entity_poly.pdbx_seq_one_letter_code
_entity_poly.pdbx_strand_id
1 'polypeptide(L)'
;MLFIDKLNSSFDELKLDAAKELVNRDRRYKDILSIISRYCENVSFINGQDIKDRTNKYEWLCSVVDIHLTATMLTDQIDGNDIPMDSEIIKEDNEAKAKQILESIVLYLVAASPKPDLRRF
;
A
#
# COMPACT_ATOMS: atom_id res chain seq x y z
N MET A 1 24.92 -32.57 18.49
CA MET A 1 23.48 -32.59 18.19
C MET A 1 22.82 -31.30 18.67
N LEU A 2 22.87 -30.99 19.97
CA LEU A 2 22.29 -29.79 20.61
C LEU A 2 22.53 -28.42 19.92
N PHE A 3 23.70 -28.17 19.35
CA PHE A 3 24.00 -26.89 18.67
C PHE A 3 23.28 -26.76 17.32
N ILE A 4 23.24 -27.84 16.53
CA ILE A 4 22.54 -27.87 15.23
C ILE A 4 21.03 -27.77 15.46
N ASP A 5 20.51 -28.48 16.46
CA ASP A 5 19.09 -28.44 16.81
C ASP A 5 18.65 -27.03 17.27
N LYS A 6 19.49 -26.34 18.04
CA LYS A 6 19.25 -24.95 18.48
C LYS A 6 19.37 -23.93 17.35
N LEU A 7 20.30 -24.13 16.40
CA LEU A 7 20.38 -23.30 15.20
C LEU A 7 19.15 -23.46 14.31
N ASN A 8 18.70 -24.70 14.11
CA ASN A 8 17.51 -24.99 13.33
C ASN A 8 16.26 -24.37 13.96
N SER A 9 16.09 -24.45 15.29
CA SER A 9 14.95 -23.83 15.96
C SER A 9 14.95 -22.31 15.81
N SER A 10 16.09 -21.64 15.96
CA SER A 10 16.18 -20.19 15.74
C SER A 10 15.94 -19.79 14.29
N PHE A 11 16.36 -20.62 13.33
CA PHE A 11 16.10 -20.36 11.92
C PHE A 11 14.62 -20.55 11.56
N ASP A 12 13.94 -21.50 12.19
CA ASP A 12 12.51 -21.71 12.01
C ASP A 12 11.67 -20.59 12.65
N GLU A 13 12.10 -20.04 13.79
CA GLU A 13 11.52 -18.82 14.38
C GLU A 13 11.63 -17.63 13.42
N LEU A 14 12.81 -17.39 12.84
CA LEU A 14 13.02 -16.31 11.87
C LEU A 14 12.15 -16.45 10.62
N LYS A 15 12.00 -17.66 10.07
CA LYS A 15 11.10 -17.91 8.94
C LYS A 15 9.66 -17.63 9.29
N LEU A 16 9.23 -18.05 10.48
CA LEU A 16 7.87 -17.86 10.95
C LEU A 16 7.56 -16.37 11.08
N ASP A 17 8.49 -15.58 11.63
CA ASP A 17 8.30 -14.14 11.78
C ASP A 17 8.30 -13.44 10.42
N ALA A 18 9.20 -13.79 9.50
CA ALA A 18 9.16 -13.28 8.13
C ALA A 18 7.83 -13.60 7.41
N ALA A 19 7.28 -14.80 7.63
CA ALA A 19 5.99 -15.18 7.06
C ALA A 19 4.84 -14.35 7.65
N LYS A 20 4.84 -14.06 8.96
CA LYS A 20 3.84 -13.18 9.59
C LYS A 20 3.92 -11.77 9.01
N GLU A 21 5.11 -11.22 8.85
CA GLU A 21 5.33 -9.90 8.27
C GLU A 21 4.79 -9.81 6.84
N LEU A 22 5.04 -10.84 6.01
CA LEU A 22 4.49 -10.90 4.66
C LEU A 22 2.96 -10.93 4.64
N VAL A 23 2.34 -11.71 5.53
CA VAL A 23 0.88 -11.79 5.65
C VAL A 23 0.29 -10.46 6.13
N ASN A 24 0.93 -9.82 7.12
CA ASN A 24 0.52 -8.52 7.62
C ASN A 24 0.59 -7.45 6.53
N ARG A 25 1.67 -7.41 5.75
CA ARG A 25 1.84 -6.50 4.61
C ARG A 25 0.77 -6.72 3.53
N ASP A 26 0.48 -7.96 3.16
CA ASP A 26 -0.57 -8.27 2.19
C ASP A 26 -1.96 -7.84 2.67
N ARG A 27 -2.28 -8.07 3.95
CA ARG A 27 -3.52 -7.61 4.54
C ARG A 27 -3.63 -6.09 4.55
N ARG A 28 -2.56 -5.39 4.94
CA ARG A 28 -2.50 -3.92 4.96
C ARG A 28 -2.68 -3.35 3.55
N TYR A 29 -2.02 -3.95 2.57
CA TYR A 29 -2.18 -3.62 1.16
C TYR A 29 -3.64 -3.75 0.70
N LYS A 30 -4.30 -4.86 1.00
CA LYS A 30 -5.71 -5.08 0.62
C LYS A 30 -6.65 -4.07 1.25
N ASP A 31 -6.47 -3.77 2.53
CA ASP A 31 -7.32 -2.80 3.24
C ASP A 31 -7.15 -1.39 2.66
N ILE A 32 -5.91 -0.95 2.47
CA ILE A 32 -5.59 0.36 1.89
C ILE A 32 -6.06 0.46 0.43
N LEU A 33 -5.77 -0.57 -0.39
CA LEU A 33 -6.21 -0.61 -1.78
C LEU A 33 -7.74 -0.56 -1.88
N SER A 34 -8.46 -1.23 -0.98
CA SER A 34 -9.93 -1.20 -0.93
C SER A 34 -10.45 0.22 -0.67
N ILE A 35 -9.85 0.94 0.30
CA ILE A 35 -10.19 2.33 0.59
C ILE A 35 -9.94 3.22 -0.62
N ILE A 36 -8.74 3.13 -1.21
CA ILE A 36 -8.33 3.92 -2.37
C ILE A 36 -9.23 3.63 -3.58
N SER A 37 -9.47 2.35 -3.87
CA SER A 37 -10.34 1.93 -4.99
C SER A 37 -11.73 2.52 -4.85
N ARG A 38 -12.31 2.48 -3.65
CA ARG A 38 -13.62 3.11 -3.38
C ARG A 38 -13.61 4.61 -3.63
N TYR A 39 -12.56 5.33 -3.21
CA TYR A 39 -12.43 6.75 -3.53
C TYR A 39 -12.32 7.00 -5.04
N CYS A 40 -11.52 6.20 -5.74
CA CYS A 40 -11.37 6.29 -7.19
C CYS A 40 -12.67 5.95 -7.95
N GLU A 41 -13.46 5.00 -7.47
CA GLU A 41 -14.80 4.70 -8.01
C GLU A 41 -15.76 5.88 -7.82
N ASN A 42 -15.78 6.49 -6.63
CA ASN A 42 -16.65 7.63 -6.32
C ASN A 42 -16.42 8.84 -7.23
N VAL A 43 -15.19 9.05 -7.71
CA VAL A 43 -14.83 10.13 -8.64
C VAL A 43 -14.81 9.68 -10.11
N SER A 44 -15.32 8.49 -10.40
CA SER A 44 -15.31 7.88 -11.75
C SER A 44 -13.92 7.72 -12.36
N PHE A 45 -12.87 7.67 -11.53
CA PHE A 45 -11.52 7.39 -12.01
C PHE A 45 -11.40 5.92 -12.45
N ILE A 46 -11.96 4.98 -11.70
CA ILE A 46 -12.17 3.58 -12.12
C ILE A 46 -13.65 3.23 -11.90
N ASN A 47 -14.08 2.05 -12.33
CA ASN A 47 -15.38 1.48 -11.97
C ASN A 47 -15.26 -0.02 -11.62
N GLY A 48 -16.34 -0.62 -11.15
CA GLY A 48 -16.34 -2.04 -10.76
C GLY A 48 -15.99 -3.02 -11.89
N GLN A 49 -16.16 -2.64 -13.15
CA GLN A 49 -15.72 -3.47 -14.29
C GLN A 49 -14.20 -3.40 -14.47
N ASP A 50 -13.58 -2.23 -14.28
CA ASP A 50 -12.12 -2.08 -14.27
C ASP A 50 -11.46 -3.01 -13.26
N ILE A 51 -12.06 -3.16 -12.08
CA ILE A 51 -11.60 -4.05 -11.01
C ILE A 51 -11.75 -5.52 -11.41
N LYS A 52 -12.93 -5.90 -11.92
CA LYS A 52 -13.23 -7.29 -12.32
C LYS A 52 -12.33 -7.78 -13.46
N ASP A 53 -12.14 -6.94 -14.47
CA ASP A 53 -11.39 -7.29 -15.67
C ASP A 53 -9.89 -7.02 -15.52
N ARG A 54 -9.46 -6.41 -14.39
CA ARG A 54 -8.10 -5.93 -14.18
C ARG A 54 -7.60 -5.10 -15.36
N THR A 55 -8.33 -4.06 -15.71
CA THR A 55 -7.91 -3.18 -16.80
C THR A 55 -6.59 -2.51 -16.46
N ASN A 56 -5.84 -2.06 -17.47
CA ASN A 56 -4.56 -1.34 -17.28
C ASN A 56 -4.66 -0.18 -16.27
N LYS A 57 -5.84 0.45 -16.18
CA LYS A 57 -6.11 1.55 -15.25
C LYS A 57 -6.11 1.07 -13.79
N TYR A 58 -6.75 -0.07 -13.54
CA TYR A 58 -6.76 -0.70 -12.22
C TYR A 58 -5.41 -1.32 -11.87
N GLU A 59 -4.71 -1.95 -12.83
CA GLU A 59 -3.36 -2.48 -12.61
C GLU A 59 -2.34 -1.39 -12.30
N TRP A 60 -2.42 -0.26 -13.01
CA TRP A 60 -1.64 0.92 -12.69
C TRP A 60 -1.93 1.41 -11.27
N LEU A 61 -3.21 1.52 -10.88
CA LEU A 61 -3.59 1.92 -9.52
C LEU A 61 -3.01 0.97 -8.47
N CYS A 62 -3.15 -0.34 -8.66
CA CYS A 62 -2.56 -1.36 -7.78
C CYS A 62 -1.05 -1.16 -7.62
N SER A 63 -0.34 -0.98 -8.73
CA SER A 63 1.12 -0.82 -8.74
C SER A 63 1.56 0.44 -8.00
N VAL A 64 0.86 1.57 -8.24
CA VAL A 64 1.19 2.83 -7.59
C VAL A 64 0.93 2.78 -6.09
N VAL A 65 -0.20 2.17 -5.67
CA VAL A 65 -0.51 1.96 -4.26
C VAL A 65 0.54 1.08 -3.60
N ASP A 66 0.93 -0.03 -4.23
CA ASP A 66 1.90 -0.97 -3.67
C ASP A 66 3.29 -0.34 -3.46
N ILE A 67 3.75 0.46 -4.42
CA ILE A 67 5.03 1.18 -4.33
C ILE A 67 4.99 2.19 -3.18
N HIS A 68 3.93 3.02 -3.10
CA HIS A 68 3.83 4.03 -2.04
C HIS A 68 3.69 3.39 -0.67
N LEU A 69 2.85 2.37 -0.53
CA LEU A 69 2.68 1.66 0.73
C LEU A 69 4.00 1.03 1.19
N THR A 70 4.74 0.41 0.26
CA THR A 70 6.05 -0.16 0.57
C THR A 70 7.01 0.91 1.07
N ALA A 71 7.07 2.07 0.42
CA ALA A 71 7.91 3.18 0.85
C ALA A 71 7.51 3.74 2.22
N THR A 72 6.21 3.91 2.46
CA THR A 72 5.67 4.37 3.76
C THR A 72 6.00 3.39 4.87
N MET A 73 5.73 2.09 4.68
CA MET A 73 6.01 1.07 5.69
C MET A 73 7.51 0.96 6.00
N LEU A 74 8.37 1.04 4.99
CA LEU A 74 9.83 1.07 5.21
C LEU A 74 10.25 2.28 6.04
N THR A 75 9.63 3.44 5.78
CA THR A 75 9.90 4.67 6.55
C THR A 75 9.43 4.50 8.00
N ASP A 76 8.22 3.99 8.22
CA ASP A 76 7.69 3.74 9.57
C ASP A 76 8.58 2.78 10.37
N GLN A 77 9.09 1.73 9.72
CA GLN A 77 10.02 0.78 10.34
C GLN A 77 11.34 1.43 10.74
N ILE A 78 11.90 2.30 9.89
CA ILE A 78 13.13 3.04 10.19
C ILE A 78 12.91 4.03 11.35
N ASP A 79 11.77 4.70 11.36
CA ASP A 79 11.45 5.74 12.35
C ASP A 79 10.88 5.16 13.67
N GLY A 80 10.60 3.86 13.73
CA GLY A 80 10.00 3.20 14.89
C GLY A 80 8.51 3.52 15.08
N ASN A 81 7.83 3.93 14.01
CA ASN A 81 6.40 4.28 13.98
C ASN A 81 5.51 3.15 13.44
N ASP A 82 6.05 1.95 13.22
CA ASP A 82 5.26 0.86 12.65
C ASP A 82 4.14 0.40 13.61
N ILE A 83 2.93 0.29 13.08
CA ILE A 83 1.73 -0.03 13.85
C ILE A 83 1.44 -1.53 13.69
N PRO A 84 1.37 -2.29 14.79
CA PRO A 84 1.01 -3.70 14.75
C PRO A 84 -0.38 -3.93 14.15
N MET A 85 -0.52 -5.01 13.38
CA MET A 85 -1.77 -5.33 12.68
C MET A 85 -2.96 -5.63 13.62
N ASP A 86 -2.67 -6.08 14.84
CA ASP A 86 -3.65 -6.35 15.90
C ASP A 86 -3.98 -5.12 16.76
N SER A 87 -3.37 -3.97 16.47
CA SER A 87 -3.60 -2.72 17.18
C SER A 87 -5.01 -2.17 16.91
N GLU A 88 -5.63 -1.58 17.93
CA GLU A 88 -6.95 -0.93 17.82
C GLU A 88 -6.93 0.25 16.82
N ILE A 89 -5.76 0.88 16.64
CA ILE A 89 -5.59 2.04 15.76
C ILE A 89 -5.19 1.68 14.31
N ILE A 90 -5.02 0.39 13.99
CA ILE A 90 -4.55 -0.03 12.64
C ILE A 90 -5.48 0.45 11.53
N LYS A 91 -6.78 0.53 11.82
CA LYS A 91 -7.79 1.00 10.87
C LYS A 91 -7.60 2.49 10.56
N GLU A 92 -7.42 3.30 11.59
CA GLU A 92 -7.21 4.75 11.45
C GLU A 92 -5.89 5.04 10.74
N ASP A 93 -4.85 4.28 11.05
CA ASP A 93 -3.57 4.35 10.37
C ASP A 93 -3.69 3.97 8.88
N ASN A 94 -4.40 2.88 8.54
CA ASN A 94 -4.67 2.49 7.16
C ASN A 94 -5.45 3.57 6.39
N GLU A 95 -6.44 4.21 7.04
CA GLU A 95 -7.18 5.34 6.46
C GLU A 95 -6.28 6.55 6.22
N ALA A 96 -5.39 6.88 7.17
CA ALA A 96 -4.43 7.97 7.04
C ALA A 96 -3.43 7.72 5.90
N LYS A 97 -2.87 6.51 5.81
CA LYS A 97 -1.96 6.12 4.72
C LYS A 97 -2.66 6.12 3.37
N ALA A 98 -3.89 5.59 3.29
CA ALA A 98 -4.69 5.64 2.07
C ALA A 98 -4.87 7.08 1.56
N LYS A 99 -5.14 8.02 2.47
CA LYS A 99 -5.26 9.44 2.15
C LYS A 99 -3.94 10.03 1.64
N GLN A 100 -2.83 9.76 2.31
CA GLN A 100 -1.50 10.24 1.88
C GLN A 100 -1.14 9.72 0.48
N ILE A 101 -1.41 8.45 0.19
CA ILE A 101 -1.17 7.85 -1.12
C ILE A 101 -2.05 8.53 -2.18
N LEU A 102 -3.34 8.76 -1.90
CA LEU A 102 -4.24 9.48 -2.81
C LEU A 102 -3.74 10.90 -3.11
N GLU A 103 -3.32 11.65 -2.09
CA GLU A 103 -2.76 13.00 -2.26
C GLU A 103 -1.51 12.98 -3.15
N SER A 104 -0.63 12.00 -2.95
CA SER A 104 0.55 11.79 -3.80
C SER A 104 0.17 11.51 -5.25
N ILE A 105 -0.78 10.59 -5.48
CA ILE A 105 -1.30 10.26 -6.82
C ILE A 105 -1.84 11.51 -7.53
N VAL A 106 -2.68 12.28 -6.84
CA VAL A 106 -3.26 13.51 -7.39
C VAL A 106 -2.16 14.51 -7.75
N LEU A 107 -1.18 14.71 -6.87
CA LEU A 107 -0.05 15.60 -7.13
C LEU A 107 0.71 15.21 -8.40
N TYR A 108 1.02 13.92 -8.56
CA TYR A 108 1.70 13.42 -9.76
C TYR A 108 0.87 13.63 -11.03
N LEU A 109 -0.42 13.33 -10.99
CA LEU A 109 -1.31 13.52 -12.14
C LEU A 109 -1.44 15.00 -12.53
N VAL A 110 -1.55 15.90 -11.56
CA VAL A 110 -1.57 17.35 -11.79
C VAL A 110 -0.25 17.84 -12.37
N ALA A 111 0.89 17.37 -11.83
CA ALA A 111 2.21 17.77 -12.29
C ALA A 111 2.53 17.25 -13.72
N ALA A 112 2.03 16.05 -14.06
CA ALA A 112 2.18 15.46 -15.39
C ALA A 112 1.21 16.04 -16.43
N SER A 113 0.19 16.78 -16.00
CA SER A 113 -0.77 17.41 -16.90
C SER A 113 -0.09 18.47 -17.77
N PRO A 114 -0.31 18.45 -19.10
CA PRO A 114 0.24 19.49 -19.97
C PRO A 114 -0.26 20.85 -19.52
N LYS A 115 0.68 21.80 -19.35
CA LYS A 115 0.33 23.18 -18.99
C LYS A 115 -0.63 23.73 -20.06
N PRO A 116 -1.74 24.37 -19.66
CA PRO A 116 -2.66 24.95 -20.63
C PRO A 116 -1.91 25.94 -21.51
N ASP A 117 -2.07 25.82 -22.83
CA ASP A 117 -1.50 26.74 -23.79
C ASP A 117 -2.22 28.09 -23.70
N LEU A 118 -1.67 28.98 -22.88
CA LEU A 118 -2.20 30.33 -22.62
C LEU A 118 -2.20 31.23 -23.87
N ARG A 119 -1.68 30.77 -25.02
CA ARG A 119 -1.67 31.51 -26.29
C ARG A 119 -2.92 31.32 -27.14
N ARG A 120 -3.88 30.50 -26.69
CA ARG A 120 -5.14 30.24 -27.39
C ARG A 120 -6.37 30.95 -26.80
N PHE A 121 -6.15 31.90 -25.88
CA PHE A 121 -7.18 32.80 -25.37
C PHE A 121 -6.98 34.22 -25.91
#